data_AF-A0A5Q4E282-F1
#
_entry.id   AF-A0A5Q4E282-F1
#
_cell.length_a   1.000
_cell.length_b   1.000
_cell.length_c   1.000
_cell.angle_alpha   90.00
_cell.angle_beta   90.00
_cell.angle_gamma   90.00
#
_symmetry.space_group_name_H-M   'P 1'
#
loop_
_entity.id
_entity.type
_entity.pdbx_description
1 polymer ?
#
loop_
_entity_poly.entity_id
_entity_poly.type
_entity_poly.pdbx_seq_one_letter_code
_entity_poly.pdbx_strand_id
1 'polypeptide(L)'
;MTDLWGHYGWRIEFNFRDAKQFWGLEDFMTVKPTTVTNAASLAFFMVNLSHRLLKTFRLNHPQASILDLKAYARGHRYAAEIINLLPQKPEPGFWSLALNRLTNLGRIHPAPSLPNSA
;
A
#
# COMPACT_ATOMS: atom_id res chain seq x y z
N MET A 1 32.37 17.30 -1.63
CA MET A 1 32.45 15.96 -1.02
C MET A 1 31.48 15.78 0.16
N THR A 2 30.94 16.86 0.72
CA THR A 2 29.92 16.89 1.79
C THR A 2 28.48 16.58 1.31
N ASP A 3 28.15 16.83 0.04
CA ASP A 3 26.76 16.71 -0.44
C ASP A 3 26.34 15.27 -0.78
N LEU A 4 27.27 14.41 -1.18
CA LEU A 4 26.96 13.02 -1.50
C LEU A 4 26.58 12.23 -0.26
N TRP A 5 27.31 12.39 0.86
CA TRP A 5 27.00 11.70 2.11
C TRP A 5 25.63 12.09 2.68
N GLY A 6 25.26 13.38 2.58
CA GLY A 6 23.92 13.84 2.95
C GLY A 6 22.84 13.15 2.12
N HIS A 7 23.01 13.10 0.79
CA HIS A 7 22.02 12.53 -0.11
C HIS A 7 21.87 11.00 -0.05
N TYR A 8 22.94 10.26 0.21
CA TYR A 8 22.85 8.80 0.37
C TYR A 8 22.40 8.39 1.78
N GLY A 9 22.77 9.16 2.81
CA GLY A 9 22.36 8.91 4.19
C GLY A 9 20.85 9.00 4.39
N TRP A 10 20.21 10.06 3.90
CA TRP A 10 18.74 10.20 4.06
C TRP A 10 17.98 9.07 3.34
N ARG A 11 18.44 8.64 2.16
CA ARG A 11 17.78 7.55 1.40
C ARG A 11 17.77 6.24 2.17
N ILE A 12 18.87 5.94 2.87
CA ILE A 12 18.99 4.75 3.69
C ILE A 12 18.04 4.86 4.89
N GLU A 13 18.09 5.97 5.62
CA GLU A 13 17.24 6.20 6.79
C GLU A 13 15.74 6.05 6.46
N PHE A 14 15.27 6.69 5.39
CA PHE A 14 13.87 6.59 4.96
C PHE A 14 13.49 5.17 4.54
N ASN A 15 14.38 4.42 3.88
CA ASN A 15 14.12 3.01 3.57
C ASN A 15 13.97 2.15 4.84
N PHE A 16 14.82 2.35 5.85
CA PHE A 16 14.69 1.65 7.13
C PHE A 16 13.39 2.02 7.85
N ARG A 17 13.02 3.31 7.85
CA ARG A 17 11.76 3.77 8.41
C ARG A 17 10.57 3.12 7.73
N ASP A 18 10.53 3.12 6.40
CA ASP A 18 9.44 2.50 5.62
C ASP A 18 9.37 0.98 5.83
N ALA A 19 10.53 0.31 5.94
CA ALA A 19 10.59 -1.13 6.21
C ALA A 19 9.98 -1.49 7.58
N LYS A 20 10.27 -0.68 8.60
CA LYS A 20 9.67 -0.82 9.94
C LYS A 20 8.18 -0.50 9.89
N GLN A 21 7.85 0.74 9.52
CA GLN A 21 6.51 1.30 9.62
C GLN A 21 5.48 0.58 8.73
N PHE A 22 5.87 0.15 7.53
CA PHE A 22 4.91 -0.42 6.56
C PHE A 22 5.02 -1.93 6.39
N TRP A 23 6.16 -2.54 6.71
CA TRP A 23 6.44 -3.94 6.38
C TRP A 23 6.87 -4.78 7.60
N GLY A 24 6.68 -4.26 8.81
CA GLY A 24 6.78 -5.05 10.05
C GLY A 24 8.20 -5.47 10.40
N LEU A 25 9.22 -4.76 9.90
CA LEU A 25 10.61 -5.04 10.27
C LEU A 25 10.84 -4.88 11.78
N GLU A 26 10.08 -4.02 12.45
CA GLU A 26 10.16 -3.83 13.90
C GLU A 26 9.33 -4.84 14.71
N ASP A 27 8.30 -5.44 14.10
CA ASP A 27 7.43 -6.43 14.76
C ASP A 27 8.04 -7.84 14.74
N PHE A 28 9.19 -8.02 14.07
CA PHE A 28 9.79 -9.32 13.87
C PHE A 28 10.65 -9.76 15.07
N MET A 29 10.09 -10.66 15.89
CA MET A 29 10.71 -11.09 17.17
C MET A 29 11.52 -12.39 17.09
N THR A 30 11.70 -12.98 15.91
CA THR A 30 12.45 -14.24 15.80
C THR A 30 13.95 -14.01 15.96
N VAL A 31 14.64 -14.90 16.70
CA VAL A 31 16.08 -14.81 16.95
C VAL A 31 16.94 -15.66 16.02
N LYS A 32 16.33 -16.53 15.20
CA LYS A 32 17.05 -17.39 14.25
C LYS A 32 17.67 -16.53 13.14
N PRO A 33 18.99 -16.58 12.91
CA PRO A 33 19.65 -15.71 11.93
C PRO A 33 19.04 -15.76 10.54
N THR A 34 18.76 -16.95 10.01
CA THR A 34 18.17 -17.12 8.67
C THR A 34 16.78 -16.50 8.56
N THR A 35 15.96 -16.63 9.59
CA THR A 35 14.60 -16.08 9.61
C THR A 35 14.63 -14.55 9.71
N VAL A 36 15.55 -13.99 10.51
CA VAL A 36 15.80 -12.54 10.59
C VAL A 36 16.25 -11.99 9.23
N THR A 37 17.24 -12.63 8.60
CA THR A 37 17.72 -12.20 7.28
C THR A 37 16.60 -12.23 6.24
N ASN A 38 15.82 -13.31 6.18
CA ASN A 38 14.72 -13.43 5.22
C ASN A 38 13.64 -12.36 5.44
N ALA A 39 13.26 -12.11 6.70
CA ALA A 39 12.27 -11.08 7.03
C ALA A 39 12.78 -9.68 6.67
N ALA A 40 14.04 -9.36 6.98
CA ALA A 40 14.66 -8.10 6.60
C ALA A 40 14.71 -7.91 5.08
N SER A 41 15.20 -8.92 4.35
CA SER A 41 15.24 -8.90 2.88
C SER A 41 13.86 -8.72 2.27
N LEU A 42 12.83 -9.41 2.80
CA LEU A 42 11.45 -9.25 2.35
C LEU A 42 10.93 -7.84 2.63
N ALA A 43 11.15 -7.29 3.83
CA ALA A 43 10.71 -5.94 4.17
C ALA A 43 11.31 -4.89 3.23
N PHE A 44 12.63 -4.94 2.97
CA PHE A 44 13.28 -4.02 2.03
C PHE A 44 12.83 -4.23 0.58
N PHE A 45 12.59 -5.47 0.17
CA PHE A 45 11.99 -5.74 -1.14
C PHE A 45 10.61 -5.09 -1.26
N MET A 46 9.76 -5.24 -0.25
CA MET A 46 8.41 -4.68 -0.25
C MET A 46 8.40 -3.15 -0.23
N VAL A 47 9.40 -2.49 0.40
CA VAL A 47 9.59 -1.03 0.28
C VAL A 47 9.80 -0.64 -1.18
N ASN A 48 10.75 -1.26 -1.87
CA ASN A 48 11.05 -0.94 -3.27
C ASN A 48 9.87 -1.23 -4.20
N LEU A 49 9.21 -2.38 -4.01
CA LEU A 49 8.00 -2.75 -4.75
C LEU A 49 6.91 -1.69 -4.57
N SER A 50 6.69 -1.24 -3.33
CA SER A 50 5.68 -0.25 -3.00
C SER A 50 5.95 1.10 -3.65
N HIS A 51 7.20 1.57 -3.62
CA HIS A 51 7.58 2.81 -4.30
C HIS A 51 7.40 2.71 -5.82
N ARG A 52 7.72 1.56 -6.43
CA ARG A 52 7.51 1.31 -7.86
C ARG A 52 6.04 1.35 -8.25
N LEU A 53 5.18 0.72 -7.45
CA LEU A 53 3.73 0.70 -7.66
C LEU A 53 3.11 2.07 -7.38
N LEU A 54 3.54 2.74 -6.32
CA LEU A 54 3.06 4.07 -5.94
C LEU A 54 3.34 5.10 -7.03
N LYS A 55 4.50 5.03 -7.70
CA LYS A 55 4.80 5.89 -8.85
C LYS A 55 3.74 5.80 -9.95
N THR A 56 3.28 4.59 -10.27
CA THR A 56 2.21 4.38 -11.25
C THR A 56 0.85 4.79 -10.70
N PHE A 57 0.55 4.46 -9.44
CA PHE A 57 -0.71 4.81 -8.79
C PHE A 57 -0.92 6.34 -8.71
N ARG A 58 0.16 7.10 -8.49
CA ARG A 58 0.13 8.57 -8.43
C ARG A 58 -0.21 9.26 -9.75
N LEU A 59 -0.18 8.55 -10.88
CA LEU A 59 -0.66 9.13 -12.15
C LEU A 59 -2.14 9.52 -12.06
N ASN A 60 -2.94 8.71 -11.35
CA ASN A 60 -4.37 8.97 -11.15
C ASN A 60 -4.68 9.50 -9.74
N HIS A 61 -3.73 9.36 -8.80
CA HIS A 61 -3.87 9.76 -7.40
C HIS A 61 -2.64 10.55 -6.93
N PRO A 62 -2.44 11.81 -7.38
CA PRO A 62 -1.16 12.53 -7.21
C PRO A 62 -0.65 12.61 -5.77
N GLN A 63 -1.57 12.74 -4.81
CA GLN A 63 -1.26 12.88 -3.38
C GLN A 63 -1.24 11.53 -2.63
N ALA A 64 -1.33 10.39 -3.32
CA ALA A 64 -1.35 9.09 -2.65
C ALA A 64 -0.04 8.78 -1.90
N SER A 65 -0.18 8.14 -0.76
CA SER A 65 0.88 7.54 0.06
C SER A 65 0.91 6.01 -0.09
N ILE A 66 1.92 5.37 0.51
CA ILE A 66 1.98 3.90 0.60
C ILE A 66 0.76 3.34 1.36
N LEU A 67 0.25 4.05 2.37
CA LEU A 67 -0.94 3.63 3.11
C LEU A 67 -2.19 3.65 2.23
N ASP A 68 -2.32 4.64 1.35
CA ASP A 68 -3.41 4.69 0.38
C ASP A 68 -3.32 3.55 -0.63
N LEU A 69 -2.11 3.21 -1.08
CA LEU A 69 -1.88 2.08 -1.97
C LEU A 69 -2.26 0.75 -1.29
N LYS A 70 -1.92 0.58 0.00
CA LYS A 70 -2.32 -0.59 0.79
C LYS A 70 -3.83 -0.64 1.01
N ALA A 71 -4.47 0.50 1.30
CA ALA A 71 -5.92 0.60 1.42
C ALA A 71 -6.62 0.22 0.12
N TYR A 72 -6.11 0.70 -1.02
CA TYR A 72 -6.61 0.33 -2.34
C TYR A 72 -6.50 -1.20 -2.58
N ALA A 73 -5.33 -1.79 -2.37
CA ALA A 73 -5.14 -3.23 -2.55
C ALA A 73 -6.04 -4.07 -1.63
N ARG A 74 -6.17 -3.68 -0.35
CA ARG A 74 -7.07 -4.34 0.61
C ARG A 74 -8.53 -4.20 0.22
N GLY A 75 -8.96 -3.00 -0.19
CA GLY A 75 -10.33 -2.74 -0.63
C GLY A 75 -10.74 -3.62 -1.80
N HIS A 76 -9.85 -3.80 -2.80
CA HIS A 76 -10.05 -4.75 -3.90
C HIS A 76 -10.17 -6.20 -3.41
N ARG A 77 -9.27 -6.63 -2.52
CA ARG A 77 -9.30 -7.99 -1.97
C ARG A 77 -10.59 -8.26 -1.19
N TYR A 78 -11.01 -7.32 -0.34
CA TYR A 78 -12.22 -7.45 0.47
C TYR A 78 -13.48 -7.41 -0.39
N ALA A 79 -13.54 -6.56 -1.41
CA ALA A 79 -14.66 -6.53 -2.33
C ALA A 79 -14.84 -7.88 -3.03
N ALA A 80 -13.73 -8.46 -3.53
CA ALA A 80 -13.76 -9.77 -4.18
C ALA A 80 -14.24 -10.88 -3.23
N GLU A 81 -13.76 -10.90 -1.98
CA GLU A 81 -14.21 -11.87 -0.98
C GLU A 81 -15.68 -11.71 -0.63
N ILE A 82 -16.15 -10.49 -0.37
CA ILE A 82 -17.56 -10.23 -0.05
C ILE A 82 -18.47 -10.72 -1.17
N ILE A 83 -18.08 -10.55 -2.42
CA ILE A 83 -18.92 -10.91 -3.55
C ILE A 83 -18.99 -12.42 -3.75
N ASN A 84 -17.91 -13.14 -3.47
CA ASN A 84 -17.95 -14.60 -3.45
C ASN A 84 -18.91 -15.15 -2.36
N LEU A 85 -19.25 -14.35 -1.34
CA LEU A 85 -20.19 -14.73 -0.28
C LEU A 85 -21.64 -14.36 -0.59
N LEU A 86 -21.92 -13.59 -1.66
CA LEU A 86 -23.28 -13.16 -1.96
C LEU A 86 -24.11 -14.35 -2.47
N PRO A 87 -25.33 -14.57 -1.93
CA PRO A 87 -26.20 -15.66 -2.37
C PRO A 87 -26.77 -15.43 -3.78
N GLN A 88 -26.76 -14.19 -4.26
CA GLN A 88 -27.25 -13.80 -5.58
C GLN A 88 -26.26 -12.84 -6.24
N LYS A 89 -26.22 -12.86 -7.57
CA LYS A 89 -25.36 -11.96 -8.35
C LYS A 89 -25.81 -10.51 -8.11
N PRO A 90 -24.90 -9.60 -7.72
CA PRO A 90 -25.25 -8.22 -7.45
C PRO A 90 -25.64 -7.46 -8.73
N GLU A 91 -26.44 -6.41 -8.56
CA GLU A 91 -26.89 -5.51 -9.62
C GLU A 91 -25.71 -4.90 -10.41
N PRO A 92 -25.89 -4.61 -11.71
CA PRO A 92 -24.91 -3.86 -12.48
C PRO A 92 -24.51 -2.55 -11.78
N GLY A 93 -23.21 -2.26 -11.70
CA GLY A 93 -22.69 -1.06 -11.02
C GLY A 93 -22.48 -1.21 -9.50
N PHE A 94 -22.98 -2.27 -8.86
CA PHE A 94 -22.64 -2.55 -7.46
C PHE A 94 -21.12 -2.71 -7.28
N TRP A 95 -20.45 -3.34 -8.24
CA TRP A 95 -19.00 -3.55 -8.25
C TRP A 95 -18.20 -2.24 -8.13
N SER A 96 -18.50 -1.26 -8.97
CA SER A 96 -17.78 0.01 -8.96
C SER A 96 -18.05 0.79 -7.68
N LEU A 97 -19.28 0.75 -7.17
CA LEU A 97 -19.65 1.38 -5.90
C LEU A 97 -18.94 0.72 -4.71
N ALA A 98 -18.98 -0.61 -4.61
CA ALA A 98 -18.36 -1.36 -3.54
C ALA A 98 -16.85 -1.15 -3.55
N LEU A 99 -16.21 -1.27 -4.71
CA LEU A 99 -14.78 -1.01 -4.87
C LEU A 99 -14.42 0.43 -4.48
N ASN A 100 -15.16 1.43 -4.96
CA ASN A 100 -14.90 2.81 -4.59
C ASN A 100 -15.00 3.02 -3.07
N ARG A 101 -16.06 2.52 -2.43
CA ARG A 101 -16.20 2.65 -0.97
C ARG A 101 -15.06 1.93 -0.24
N LEU A 102 -14.84 0.65 -0.54
CA LEU A 102 -13.88 -0.18 0.19
C LEU A 102 -12.43 0.28 0.02
N THR A 103 -12.05 0.72 -1.18
CA THR A 103 -10.70 1.26 -1.41
C THR A 103 -10.47 2.60 -0.73
N ASN A 104 -11.54 3.35 -0.44
CA ASN A 104 -11.47 4.65 0.23
C ASN A 104 -11.55 4.57 1.77
N LEU A 105 -12.07 3.48 2.36
CA LEU A 105 -12.22 3.35 3.81
C LEU A 105 -10.92 3.51 4.61
N GLY A 106 -9.81 2.96 4.09
CA GLY A 106 -8.50 3.02 4.74
C GLY A 106 -7.59 4.13 4.21
N ARG A 107 -8.11 4.99 3.33
CA ARG A 107 -7.34 6.00 2.62
C ARG A 107 -7.15 7.23 3.51
N ILE A 108 -5.93 7.75 3.56
CA ILE A 108 -5.55 8.95 4.33
C ILE A 108 -5.79 10.20 3.49
N HIS A 109 -5.45 10.15 2.21
CA HIS A 109 -5.63 11.29 1.32
C HIS A 109 -7.01 11.26 0.66
N PRO A 110 -7.62 12.41 0.34
CA PRO A 110 -8.92 12.43 -0.33
C PRO A 110 -8.85 11.70 -1.67
N ALA A 111 -9.83 10.85 -1.94
CA ALA A 111 -9.95 10.18 -3.24
C ALA A 111 -10.26 11.22 -4.32
N PRO A 112 -9.84 11.00 -5.58
CA PRO A 112 -10.35 11.79 -6.69
C PRO A 112 -11.87 11.71 -6.67
N SER A 113 -12.54 12.85 -6.77
CA SER A 113 -14.00 12.89 -6.86
C SER A 113 -14.44 12.04 -8.05
N LEU A 114 -15.37 11.11 -7.82
CA LEU A 114 -16.12 10.55 -8.93
C LEU A 114 -16.89 11.72 -9.56
N PRO A 115 -16.94 11.85 -10.91
CA PRO A 115 -17.93 12.74 -11.51
C PRO A 115 -19.29 12.30 -10.96
N ASN A 116 -20.04 13.26 -10.42
CA ASN A 116 -21.37 13.02 -9.86
C ASN A 116 -22.16 12.16 -10.86
N SER A 117 -22.49 10.94 -10.46
CA SER A 117 -23.51 10.16 -11.14
C SER A 117 -24.83 10.89 -10.90
N ALA A 118 -25.17 11.78 -11.83
CA ALA A 118 -26.54 12.25 -12.05
C ALA A 118 -27.31 11.16 -12.81
#